data_AF-A0A3D3JDL7-F1
#
_entry.id   AF-A0A3D3JDL7-F1
#
_cell.length_a   1.000
_cell.length_b   1.000
_cell.length_c   1.000
_cell.angle_alpha   90.00
_cell.angle_beta   90.00
_cell.angle_gamma   90.00
#
_symmetry.space_group_name_H-M   'P 1'
#
loop_
_entity.id
_entity.type
_entity.pdbx_description
1 polymer ?
#
loop_
_entity_poly.entity_id
_entity_poly.type
_entity_poly.pdbx_seq_one_letter_code
_entity_poly.pdbx_strand_id
1 'polypeptide(L)'
;MTAVVTAGDGDFVKLRNSLQSQLERVGDDGTVKVNKQFRRWEWFWEPRQMPDGSFPTSAHYLNEARRQQDRIKAFESVQAGKEWKELGPVGRPALGLSSSWNGIGRINTIDISRSNPNVMFAGAASGGVWKTTDAGENWTHVDMPGFPDFGVSDIAIAPSNSQIIYVATGDVNAALPGELSGFPSFSYGVVKSTDGGQ
;
A
#
# COMPACT_ATOMS: atom_id res chain seq x y z
N MET A 1 -16.37 -34.47 21.02
CA MET A 1 -15.03 -35.09 20.98
C MET A 1 -14.03 -34.00 20.66
N THR A 2 -13.15 -33.67 21.59
CA THR A 2 -12.10 -32.67 21.40
C THR A 2 -10.88 -33.40 20.85
N ALA A 3 -10.53 -33.19 19.58
CA ALA A 3 -9.30 -33.72 19.02
C ALA A 3 -8.12 -32.93 19.59
N VAL A 4 -7.31 -33.56 20.44
CA VAL A 4 -6.04 -33.02 20.90
C VAL A 4 -4.97 -33.50 19.92
N VAL A 5 -4.47 -32.60 19.08
CA VAL A 5 -3.32 -32.87 18.22
C VAL A 5 -2.07 -32.52 19.03
N THR A 6 -1.23 -33.52 19.33
CA THR A 6 0.05 -33.34 20.02
C THR A 6 1.09 -32.78 19.05
N ALA A 7 1.96 -31.90 19.56
CA ALA A 7 2.84 -31.00 18.79
C ALA A 7 4.04 -31.67 18.06
N GLY A 8 3.92 -32.94 17.65
CA GLY A 8 5.03 -33.72 17.04
C GLY A 8 4.94 -33.96 15.54
N ASP A 9 3.75 -33.89 14.93
CA ASP A 9 3.50 -34.37 13.55
C ASP A 9 3.14 -33.21 12.60
N GLY A 10 3.98 -32.16 12.56
CA GLY A 10 3.73 -30.88 11.89
C GLY A 10 3.72 -30.89 10.36
N ASP A 11 2.96 -31.79 9.75
CA ASP A 11 2.69 -31.90 8.32
C ASP A 11 1.27 -31.36 8.04
N PHE A 12 1.21 -30.25 7.30
CA PHE A 12 -0.06 -29.58 6.99
C PHE A 12 -1.03 -30.52 6.27
N VAL A 13 -0.55 -31.39 5.38
CA VAL A 13 -1.40 -32.29 4.59
C VAL A 13 -2.06 -33.32 5.50
N LYS A 14 -1.31 -33.89 6.44
CA LYS A 14 -1.85 -34.84 7.44
C LYS A 14 -2.88 -34.17 8.34
N LEU A 15 -2.58 -32.98 8.84
CA LEU A 15 -3.48 -32.22 9.71
C LEU A 15 -4.75 -31.78 8.97
N ARG A 16 -4.62 -31.34 7.72
CA ARG A 16 -5.76 -30.99 6.86
C ARG A 16 -6.68 -32.19 6.66
N ASN A 17 -6.13 -33.33 6.24
CA ASN A 17 -6.92 -34.52 5.95
C ASN A 17 -7.62 -35.08 7.21
N SER A 18 -6.99 -34.97 8.40
CA SER A 18 -7.60 -35.42 9.66
C SER A 18 -8.76 -34.53 10.12
N LEU A 19 -8.64 -33.22 9.91
CA LEU A 19 -9.67 -32.24 10.28
C LEU A 19 -10.82 -32.17 9.27
N GLN A 20 -10.54 -32.44 7.99
CA GLN A 20 -11.53 -32.35 6.92
C GLN A 20 -12.73 -33.28 7.18
N SER A 21 -12.48 -34.52 7.58
CA SER A 21 -13.56 -35.49 7.91
C SER A 21 -14.39 -35.10 9.14
N GLN A 22 -13.87 -34.24 10.02
CA GLN A 22 -14.55 -33.80 11.24
C GLN A 22 -15.33 -32.48 11.07
N LEU A 23 -14.91 -31.65 10.10
CA LEU A 23 -15.40 -30.28 9.92
C LEU A 23 -16.22 -30.08 8.64
N GLU A 24 -16.30 -31.10 7.79
CA GLU A 24 -17.28 -31.22 6.71
C GLU A 24 -18.47 -32.06 7.18
N ARG A 25 -19.68 -31.50 7.12
CA ARG A 25 -20.92 -32.24 7.41
C ARG A 25 -21.70 -32.44 6.12
N VAL A 26 -21.99 -33.69 5.77
CA VAL A 26 -22.90 -34.01 4.67
C VAL A 26 -24.33 -33.96 5.21
N GLY A 27 -25.17 -33.09 4.64
CA GLY A 27 -26.60 -33.03 4.91
C GLY A 27 -27.34 -34.21 4.26
N ASP A 28 -28.54 -34.49 4.74
CA ASP A 28 -29.39 -35.58 4.22
C ASP A 28 -29.76 -35.39 2.73
N ASP A 29 -29.62 -34.17 2.21
CA ASP A 29 -29.80 -33.78 0.81
C ASP A 29 -28.52 -33.94 -0.05
N GLY A 30 -27.45 -34.48 0.53
CA GLY A 30 -26.15 -34.63 -0.12
C GLY A 30 -25.30 -33.35 -0.15
N THR A 31 -25.76 -32.24 0.45
CA THR A 31 -24.98 -31.00 0.49
C THR A 31 -23.85 -31.07 1.51
N VAL A 32 -22.64 -30.66 1.12
CA VAL A 32 -21.49 -30.60 2.05
C VAL A 32 -21.41 -29.22 2.69
N LYS A 33 -21.75 -29.14 3.98
CA LYS A 33 -21.57 -27.93 4.79
C LYS A 33 -20.16 -27.90 5.35
N VAL A 34 -19.34 -26.99 4.83
CA VAL A 34 -17.95 -26.82 5.25
C VAL A 34 -17.82 -25.72 6.31
N ASN A 35 -16.98 -25.95 7.32
CA ASN A 35 -16.63 -24.92 8.30
C ASN A 35 -15.80 -23.78 7.65
N LYS A 36 -16.34 -22.55 7.66
CA LYS A 36 -15.67 -21.36 7.08
C LYS A 36 -14.34 -21.02 7.78
N GLN A 37 -14.22 -21.25 9.08
CA GLN A 37 -12.97 -21.01 9.82
C GLN A 37 -11.89 -21.99 9.37
N PHE A 38 -12.26 -23.25 9.11
CA PHE A 38 -11.35 -24.26 8.57
C PHE A 38 -10.84 -23.90 7.16
N ARG A 39 -11.73 -23.47 6.24
CA ARG A 39 -11.32 -23.01 4.90
C ARG A 39 -10.36 -21.81 4.93
N ARG A 40 -10.55 -20.88 5.86
CA ARG A 40 -9.63 -19.74 6.04
C ARG A 40 -8.26 -20.17 6.54
N TRP A 41 -8.23 -21.15 7.44
CA TRP A 41 -7.00 -21.74 7.94
C TRP A 41 -6.25 -22.48 6.81
N GLU A 42 -6.94 -23.30 6.01
CA GLU A 42 -6.35 -23.98 4.85
C GLU A 42 -5.74 -22.98 3.87
N TRP A 43 -6.51 -21.97 3.43
CA TRP A 43 -6.03 -20.93 2.52
C TRP A 43 -4.82 -20.18 3.06
N PHE A 44 -4.78 -19.91 4.37
CA PHE A 44 -3.67 -19.22 4.99
C PHE A 44 -2.39 -20.08 4.94
N TRP A 45 -2.49 -21.36 5.27
CA TRP A 45 -1.31 -22.22 5.43
C TRP A 45 -0.87 -22.93 4.17
N GLU A 46 -1.76 -23.21 3.23
CA GLU A 46 -1.45 -23.94 2.00
C GLU A 46 -0.24 -23.35 1.24
N PRO A 47 -0.15 -22.03 0.98
CA PRO A 47 1.02 -21.45 0.29
C PRO A 47 2.21 -21.16 1.24
N ARG A 48 2.08 -21.43 2.54
CA ARG A 48 3.08 -21.08 3.58
C ARG A 48 3.76 -22.29 4.17
N GLN A 49 3.60 -23.46 3.57
CA GLN A 49 4.34 -24.65 3.95
C GLN A 49 5.77 -24.58 3.44
N MET A 50 6.65 -25.30 4.11
CA MET A 50 7.96 -25.65 3.59
C MET A 50 7.81 -26.61 2.39
N PRO A 51 8.84 -26.78 1.53
CA PRO A 51 8.76 -27.68 0.38
C PRO A 51 8.41 -29.13 0.71
N ASP A 52 8.64 -29.56 1.94
CA ASP A 52 8.30 -30.88 2.46
C ASP A 52 6.90 -30.98 3.08
N GLY A 53 6.09 -29.91 2.98
CA GLY A 53 4.73 -29.85 3.54
C GLY A 53 4.66 -29.51 5.03
N SER A 54 5.81 -29.29 5.68
CA SER A 54 5.85 -28.92 7.10
C SER A 54 5.49 -27.45 7.33
N PHE A 55 5.00 -27.14 8.52
CA PHE A 55 4.83 -25.74 8.93
C PHE A 55 6.20 -25.07 9.13
N PRO A 56 6.35 -23.77 8.78
CA PRO A 56 7.59 -23.04 9.02
C PRO A 56 7.90 -22.94 10.52
N THR A 57 9.16 -23.17 10.86
CA THR A 57 9.66 -23.01 12.23
C THR A 57 10.03 -21.56 12.52
N SER A 58 10.18 -21.21 13.81
CA SER A 58 10.71 -19.90 14.21
C SER A 58 12.08 -19.61 13.57
N ALA A 59 12.91 -20.64 13.41
CA ALA A 59 14.20 -20.53 12.74
C ALA A 59 14.06 -20.18 11.25
N HIS A 60 13.04 -20.71 10.55
CA HIS A 60 12.76 -20.31 9.17
C HIS A 60 12.48 -18.81 9.08
N TYR A 61 11.58 -18.28 9.93
CA TYR A 61 11.25 -16.85 9.92
C TYR A 61 12.44 -15.96 10.29
N LEU A 62 13.28 -16.38 11.24
CA LEU A 62 14.52 -15.65 11.57
C LEU A 62 15.51 -15.62 10.39
N ASN A 63 15.62 -16.75 9.66
CA ASN A 63 16.46 -16.83 8.48
C ASN A 63 15.91 -15.99 7.33
N GLU A 64 14.59 -15.95 7.12
CA GLU A 64 13.96 -15.05 6.15
C GLU A 64 14.20 -13.59 6.53
N ALA A 65 14.02 -13.22 7.81
CA ALA A 65 14.28 -11.86 8.27
C ALA A 65 15.74 -11.46 8.00
N ARG A 66 16.70 -12.36 8.24
CA ARG A 66 18.11 -12.13 7.90
C ARG A 66 18.33 -11.97 6.40
N ARG A 67 17.73 -12.84 5.57
CA ARG A 67 17.78 -12.71 4.09
C ARG A 67 17.21 -11.37 3.62
N GLN A 68 16.13 -10.90 4.22
CA GLN A 68 15.56 -9.58 3.90
C GLN A 68 16.53 -8.47 4.28
N GLN A 69 17.15 -8.52 5.46
CA GLN A 69 18.19 -7.56 5.86
C GLN A 69 19.38 -7.57 4.90
N ASP A 70 19.83 -8.74 4.46
CA ASP A 70 20.94 -8.85 3.51
C ASP A 70 20.55 -8.29 2.12
N ARG A 71 19.30 -8.47 1.69
CA ARG A 71 18.76 -7.85 0.46
C ARG A 71 18.69 -6.33 0.57
N ILE A 72 18.25 -5.79 1.71
CA ILE A 72 18.22 -4.35 1.96
C ILE A 72 19.65 -3.79 1.89
N LYS A 73 20.60 -4.40 2.59
CA LYS A 73 22.02 -3.98 2.55
C LYS A 73 22.61 -4.08 1.14
N ALA A 74 22.28 -5.12 0.39
CA ALA A 74 22.71 -5.26 -1.00
C ALA A 74 22.09 -4.19 -1.91
N PHE A 75 20.82 -3.81 -1.68
CA PHE A 75 20.20 -2.71 -2.38
C PHE A 75 20.87 -1.37 -2.04
N GLU A 76 21.11 -1.09 -0.76
CA GLU A 76 21.80 0.10 -0.29
C GLU A 76 23.22 0.20 -0.87
N SER A 77 23.96 -0.91 -0.94
CA SER A 77 25.30 -0.92 -1.53
C SER A 77 25.29 -0.72 -3.04
N VAL A 78 24.26 -1.18 -3.75
CA VAL A 78 24.07 -0.88 -5.18
C VAL A 78 23.77 0.60 -5.41
N GLN A 79 23.05 1.24 -4.48
CA GLN A 79 22.76 2.68 -4.52
C GLN A 79 23.94 3.55 -4.04
N ALA A 80 24.91 2.97 -3.31
CA ALA A 80 26.04 3.72 -2.79
C ALA A 80 26.87 4.34 -3.93
N GLY A 81 27.00 5.67 -3.90
CA GLY A 81 27.72 6.44 -4.92
C GLY A 81 26.98 6.59 -6.26
N LYS A 82 25.68 6.25 -6.33
CA LYS A 82 24.83 6.57 -7.47
C LYS A 82 24.29 7.99 -7.35
N GLU A 83 24.13 8.65 -8.49
CA GLU A 83 23.62 10.03 -8.56
C GLU A 83 22.10 10.10 -8.29
N TRP A 84 21.36 9.03 -8.57
CA TRP A 84 19.93 8.95 -8.28
C TRP A 84 19.72 8.60 -6.81
N LYS A 85 19.06 9.49 -6.09
CA LYS A 85 18.70 9.33 -4.67
C LYS A 85 17.18 9.36 -4.53
N GLU A 86 16.65 8.49 -3.68
CA GLU A 86 15.26 8.57 -3.25
C GLU A 86 15.05 9.85 -2.41
N LEU A 87 14.03 10.63 -2.77
CA LEU A 87 13.69 11.91 -2.14
C LEU A 87 12.20 11.95 -1.80
N GLY A 88 11.52 10.82 -1.65
CA GLY A 88 10.09 10.79 -1.39
C GLY A 88 9.18 11.30 -2.52
N PRO A 89 7.96 11.79 -2.19
CA PRO A 89 7.41 11.92 -0.83
C PRO A 89 7.36 10.58 -0.08
N VAL A 90 7.66 10.62 1.23
CA VAL A 90 7.56 9.48 2.15
C VAL A 90 6.57 9.79 3.26
N GLY A 91 5.66 8.86 3.57
CA GLY A 91 4.67 9.02 4.64
C GLY A 91 3.25 8.74 4.19
N ARG A 92 2.41 8.27 5.12
CA ARG A 92 0.98 8.05 4.83
C ARG A 92 0.21 9.35 5.07
N PRO A 93 -0.53 9.88 4.09
CA PRO A 93 -1.34 11.06 4.32
C PRO A 93 -2.43 10.72 5.35
N ALA A 94 -2.69 11.65 6.28
CA ALA A 94 -3.62 11.44 7.40
C ALA A 94 -5.08 11.63 6.97
N LEU A 95 -5.50 10.96 5.89
CA LEU A 95 -6.80 11.15 5.23
C LEU A 95 -8.01 10.67 6.05
N GLY A 96 -7.81 10.15 7.28
CA GLY A 96 -8.90 9.59 8.10
C GLY A 96 -9.59 8.35 7.51
N LEU A 97 -9.15 7.88 6.33
CA LEU A 97 -9.70 6.72 5.64
C LEU A 97 -9.16 5.45 6.31
N SER A 98 -10.06 4.58 6.79
CA SER A 98 -9.73 3.37 7.58
C SER A 98 -9.11 2.23 6.78
N SER A 99 -8.73 2.45 5.53
CA SER A 99 -8.25 1.39 4.64
C SER A 99 -6.72 1.37 4.57
N SER A 100 -6.14 0.17 4.60
CA SER A 100 -4.69 -0.06 4.48
C SER A 100 -4.06 0.38 3.15
N TRP A 101 -4.81 1.13 2.32
CA TRP A 101 -4.45 1.62 1.00
C TRP A 101 -4.01 3.09 0.98
N ASN A 102 -3.94 3.76 2.14
CA ASN A 102 -3.37 5.10 2.26
C ASN A 102 -1.83 5.02 2.17
N GLY A 103 -1.32 4.58 1.03
CA GLY A 103 0.08 4.81 0.66
C GLY A 103 0.26 6.26 0.21
N ILE A 104 1.50 6.64 -0.08
CA ILE A 104 1.80 7.91 -0.78
C ILE A 104 1.10 7.94 -2.15
N GLY A 105 0.67 6.77 -2.66
CA GLY A 105 0.12 6.59 -4.00
C GLY A 105 1.24 6.53 -5.05
N ARG A 106 0.89 6.12 -6.27
CA ARG A 106 1.76 6.33 -7.43
C ARG A 106 1.88 7.85 -7.66
N ILE A 107 3.08 8.39 -7.79
CA ILE A 107 3.27 9.79 -8.18
C ILE A 107 2.96 9.91 -9.68
N ASN A 108 1.99 10.77 -10.01
CA ASN A 108 1.60 11.05 -11.39
C ASN A 108 2.37 12.24 -11.96
N THR A 109 2.63 13.25 -11.14
CA THR A 109 3.19 14.53 -11.56
C THR A 109 4.10 15.11 -10.47
N ILE A 110 5.06 15.91 -10.91
CA ILE A 110 5.91 16.74 -10.07
C ILE A 110 6.21 18.04 -10.80
N ASP A 111 6.13 19.17 -10.12
CA ASP A 111 6.54 20.46 -10.66
C ASP A 111 7.43 21.21 -9.67
N ILE A 112 8.40 21.94 -10.22
CA ILE A 112 9.47 22.61 -9.46
C ILE A 112 9.35 24.11 -9.69
N SER A 113 9.34 24.88 -8.61
CA SER A 113 9.27 26.33 -8.71
C SER A 113 10.51 26.89 -9.40
N ARG A 114 10.30 27.63 -10.48
CA ARG A 114 11.39 28.27 -11.26
C ARG A 114 12.11 29.37 -10.47
N SER A 115 11.42 30.03 -9.55
CA SER A 115 12.00 31.09 -8.72
C SER A 115 12.71 30.55 -7.48
N ASN A 116 12.37 29.34 -7.04
CA ASN A 116 12.97 28.68 -5.88
C ASN A 116 12.93 27.15 -6.05
N PRO A 117 14.00 26.53 -6.57
CA PRO A 117 14.06 25.09 -6.80
C PRO A 117 13.90 24.21 -5.55
N ASN A 118 14.03 24.79 -4.35
CA ASN A 118 13.76 24.06 -3.12
C ASN A 118 12.26 23.79 -2.91
N VAL A 119 11.39 24.56 -3.60
CA VAL A 119 9.94 24.40 -3.52
C VAL A 119 9.46 23.56 -4.69
N MET A 120 8.88 22.41 -4.37
CA MET A 120 8.34 21.48 -5.36
C MET A 120 7.01 20.94 -4.87
N PHE A 121 6.14 20.60 -5.81
CA PHE A 121 4.87 19.95 -5.55
C PHE A 121 4.82 18.62 -6.29
N ALA A 122 4.26 17.59 -5.66
CA ALA A 122 4.03 16.29 -6.26
C ALA A 122 2.56 15.91 -6.12
N GLY A 123 1.98 15.35 -7.18
CA GLY A 123 0.60 14.88 -7.21
C GLY A 123 0.55 13.36 -7.22
N ALA A 124 -0.18 12.78 -6.27
CA ALA A 124 -0.34 11.35 -6.15
C ALA A 124 -1.67 10.86 -6.75
N ALA A 125 -1.65 9.67 -7.35
CA ALA A 125 -2.84 8.99 -7.83
C ALA A 125 -3.84 8.75 -6.69
N SER A 126 -3.39 8.32 -5.51
CA SER A 126 -4.27 8.06 -4.37
C SER A 126 -3.61 8.53 -3.08
N GLY A 127 -3.45 9.85 -2.93
CA GLY A 127 -2.74 10.44 -1.80
C GLY A 127 -2.62 11.96 -1.82
N GLY A 128 -3.41 12.66 -2.65
CA GLY A 128 -3.48 14.12 -2.66
C GLY A 128 -2.23 14.81 -3.21
N VAL A 129 -2.05 16.06 -2.76
CA VAL A 129 -0.95 16.94 -3.13
C VAL A 129 0.11 16.93 -2.03
N TRP A 130 1.37 16.87 -2.42
CA TRP A 130 2.52 16.95 -1.52
C TRP A 130 3.38 18.15 -1.88
N LYS A 131 3.99 18.76 -0.87
CA LYS A 131 4.91 19.89 -1.02
C LYS A 131 6.20 19.63 -0.27
N THR A 132 7.30 20.04 -0.86
CA THR A 132 8.60 20.20 -0.20
C THR A 132 9.04 21.66 -0.27
N THR A 133 9.82 22.10 0.71
CA THR A 133 10.48 23.41 0.73
C THR A 133 12.00 23.30 0.91
N ASP A 134 12.52 22.08 0.81
CA ASP A 134 13.93 21.71 1.02
C ASP A 134 14.42 20.72 -0.06
N ALA A 135 13.99 20.97 -1.32
CA ALA A 135 14.45 20.23 -2.50
C ALA A 135 14.19 18.71 -2.44
N GLY A 136 13.11 18.32 -1.76
CA GLY A 136 12.67 16.93 -1.64
C GLY A 136 13.26 16.18 -0.44
N GLU A 137 14.00 16.84 0.46
CA GLU A 137 14.46 16.18 1.68
C GLU A 137 13.30 15.82 2.61
N ASN A 138 12.29 16.70 2.72
CA ASN A 138 11.08 16.48 3.48
C ASN A 138 9.84 16.91 2.68
N TRP A 139 8.76 16.15 2.88
CA TRP A 139 7.48 16.40 2.21
C TRP A 139 6.35 16.50 3.22
N THR A 140 5.48 17.48 3.01
CA THR A 140 4.25 17.69 3.76
C THR A 140 3.06 17.52 2.84
N HIS A 141 2.03 16.82 3.33
CA HIS A 141 0.73 16.80 2.67
C HIS A 141 0.14 18.22 2.62
N VAL A 142 -0.44 18.59 1.48
CA VAL A 142 -1.09 19.88 1.27
C VAL A 142 -2.59 19.65 1.33
N ASP A 143 -3.21 20.21 2.36
CA ASP A 143 -4.66 20.22 2.46
C ASP A 143 -5.23 21.22 1.44
N MET A 144 -6.36 20.88 0.81
CA MET A 144 -7.06 21.76 -0.14
C MET A 144 -8.42 22.18 0.45
N PRO A 145 -8.50 23.28 1.23
CA PRO A 145 -9.74 23.66 1.90
C PRO A 145 -10.93 23.76 0.94
N GLY A 146 -12.01 23.06 1.27
CA GLY A 146 -13.22 23.00 0.45
C GLY A 146 -13.21 21.93 -0.65
N PHE A 147 -12.11 21.17 -0.80
CA PHE A 147 -11.99 20.06 -1.74
C PHE A 147 -11.51 18.81 -0.99
N PRO A 148 -12.18 17.65 -1.15
CA PRO A 148 -11.63 16.38 -0.68
C PRO A 148 -10.28 16.07 -1.33
N ASP A 149 -9.44 15.28 -0.65
CA ASP A 149 -8.21 14.76 -1.25
C ASP A 149 -8.53 13.70 -2.30
N PHE A 150 -8.45 14.11 -3.56
CA PHE A 150 -8.60 13.25 -4.72
C PHE A 150 -7.25 12.77 -5.25
N GLY A 151 -7.33 11.84 -6.20
CA GLY A 151 -6.21 11.62 -7.10
C GLY A 151 -5.86 12.90 -7.84
N VAL A 152 -4.56 13.12 -8.03
CA VAL A 152 -4.02 14.28 -8.74
C VAL A 152 -3.47 13.81 -10.07
N SER A 153 -4.00 14.36 -11.16
CA SER A 153 -3.52 14.07 -12.52
C SER A 153 -2.34 14.93 -12.89
N ASP A 154 -2.35 16.22 -12.52
CA ASP A 154 -1.29 17.16 -12.89
C ASP A 154 -1.19 18.36 -11.92
N ILE A 155 -0.02 19.00 -11.87
CA ILE A 155 0.25 20.21 -11.09
C ILE A 155 1.06 21.18 -11.93
N ALA A 156 0.73 22.47 -11.87
CA ALA A 156 1.51 23.53 -12.49
C ALA A 156 1.72 24.71 -11.53
N ILE A 157 2.97 25.13 -11.37
CA ILE A 157 3.40 26.31 -10.62
C ILE A 157 3.54 27.46 -11.61
N ALA A 158 2.87 28.60 -11.36
CA ALA A 158 2.92 29.73 -12.27
C ALA A 158 4.35 30.31 -12.33
N PRO A 159 4.96 30.44 -13.53
CA PRO A 159 6.32 30.97 -13.67
C PRO A 159 6.49 32.40 -13.17
N SER A 160 5.41 33.19 -13.17
CA SER A 160 5.40 34.60 -12.74
C SER A 160 5.32 34.78 -11.22
N ASN A 161 4.77 33.79 -10.50
CA ASN A 161 4.60 33.83 -9.06
C ASN A 161 4.41 32.41 -8.51
N SER A 162 5.41 31.92 -7.76
CA SER A 162 5.39 30.57 -7.18
C SER A 162 4.37 30.35 -6.07
N GLN A 163 3.63 31.38 -5.67
CA GLN A 163 2.46 31.24 -4.78
C GLN A 163 1.20 30.81 -5.55
N ILE A 164 1.19 30.95 -6.87
CA ILE A 164 0.06 30.55 -7.70
C ILE A 164 0.28 29.13 -8.20
N ILE A 165 -0.53 28.20 -7.71
CA ILE A 165 -0.46 26.78 -8.05
C ILE A 165 -1.80 26.35 -8.66
N TYR A 166 -1.75 25.55 -9.72
CA TYR A 166 -2.90 24.90 -10.34
C TYR A 166 -2.78 23.40 -10.15
N VAL A 167 -3.87 22.74 -9.75
CA VAL A 167 -3.93 21.30 -9.51
C VAL A 167 -5.08 20.72 -10.30
N ALA A 168 -4.80 19.77 -11.19
CA ALA A 168 -5.80 18.99 -11.91
C ALA A 168 -6.19 17.76 -11.09
N THR A 169 -7.44 17.72 -10.64
CA THR A 169 -7.99 16.64 -9.80
C THR A 169 -8.55 15.50 -10.66
N GLY A 170 -8.58 14.30 -10.08
CA GLY A 170 -8.98 13.04 -10.72
C GLY A 170 -7.78 12.16 -11.09
N ASP A 171 -7.99 10.84 -11.07
CA ASP A 171 -7.12 9.79 -11.60
C ASP A 171 -7.97 8.52 -11.83
N VAL A 172 -7.75 7.84 -12.95
CA VAL A 172 -8.54 6.67 -13.38
C VAL A 172 -8.29 5.40 -12.55
N ASN A 173 -7.13 5.33 -11.91
CA ASN A 173 -6.68 4.20 -11.08
C ASN A 173 -6.79 4.48 -9.58
N ALA A 174 -7.20 5.69 -9.21
CA ALA A 174 -7.41 6.11 -7.84
C ALA A 174 -8.75 5.58 -7.33
N ALA A 175 -8.77 4.32 -6.88
CA ALA A 175 -9.93 3.79 -6.20
C ALA A 175 -10.06 4.46 -4.82
N LEU A 176 -11.17 5.14 -4.57
CA LEU A 176 -11.55 5.54 -3.21
C LEU A 176 -11.91 4.28 -2.39
N PRO A 177 -11.70 4.28 -1.06
CA PRO A 177 -12.08 3.15 -0.22
C PRO A 177 -13.58 2.85 -0.36
N GLY A 178 -13.90 1.65 -0.83
CA GLY A 178 -15.29 1.21 -1.03
C GLY A 178 -15.82 1.36 -2.47
N GLU A 179 -15.05 2.00 -3.36
CA GLU A 179 -15.35 1.98 -4.79
C GLU A 179 -14.61 0.84 -5.49
N LEU A 180 -15.33 0.14 -6.38
CA LEU A 180 -14.77 -0.95 -7.18
C LEU A 180 -13.63 -0.39 -8.04
N SER A 181 -12.47 -1.04 -8.05
CA SER A 181 -11.35 -0.70 -8.93
C SER A 181 -11.83 -0.64 -10.39
N GLY A 182 -11.75 0.54 -11.02
CA GLY A 182 -12.16 0.75 -12.42
C GLY A 182 -13.18 1.87 -12.66
N PHE A 183 -13.62 2.57 -11.62
CA PHE A 183 -14.37 3.83 -11.77
C PHE A 183 -13.42 5.03 -11.63
N PRO A 184 -13.54 6.07 -12.49
CA PRO A 184 -12.72 7.26 -12.36
C PRO A 184 -13.01 7.93 -11.02
N SER A 185 -11.98 8.28 -10.25
CA SER A 185 -12.18 9.12 -9.07
C SER A 185 -12.90 10.41 -9.46
N PHE A 186 -13.86 10.83 -8.63
CA PHE A 186 -14.55 12.11 -8.82
C PHE A 186 -13.51 13.23 -8.97
N SER A 187 -13.74 14.12 -9.94
CA SER A 187 -12.86 15.23 -10.25
C SER A 187 -13.66 16.53 -10.16
N TYR A 188 -13.05 17.55 -9.56
CA TYR A 188 -13.54 18.93 -9.59
C TYR A 188 -12.91 19.72 -10.76
N GLY A 189 -12.19 19.04 -11.65
CA GLY A 189 -11.39 19.69 -12.69
C GLY A 189 -10.15 20.31 -12.10
N VAL A 190 -9.90 21.58 -12.43
CA VAL A 190 -8.70 22.32 -12.01
C VAL A 190 -9.02 23.23 -10.83
N VAL A 191 -8.29 23.06 -9.74
CA VAL A 191 -8.32 23.95 -8.57
C VAL A 191 -7.07 24.83 -8.55
N LYS A 192 -7.17 25.98 -7.87
CA LYS A 192 -6.10 26.99 -7.82
C LYS A 192 -5.83 27.40 -6.38
N SER A 193 -4.55 27.48 -6.00
CA SER A 193 -4.07 28.18 -4.81
C SER A 193 -3.37 29.50 -5.21
N THR A 194 -3.40 30.48 -4.31
CA THR A 194 -2.72 31.79 -4.45
C THR A 194 -1.76 32.11 -3.30
N ASP A 195 -1.56 31.17 -2.39
CA ASP A 195 -0.78 31.26 -1.14
C ASP A 195 0.29 30.16 -1.05
N GLY A 196 0.60 29.52 -2.18
CA GLY A 196 1.59 28.46 -2.25
C GLY A 196 1.13 27.17 -1.56
N GLY A 197 -0.16 26.88 -1.61
CA GLY A 197 -0.79 25.68 -1.04
C GLY A 197 -0.79 25.68 0.48
N GLN A 198 -1.26 26.76 1.11
CA GLN A 198 -1.46 26.85 2.56
C GLN A 198 -2.94 26.94 2.91
#